data_AF-T1ETH1-F1
#
_entry.id   AF-T1ETH1-F1
#
_cell.length_a   1.000
_cell.length_b   1.000
_cell.length_c   1.000
_cell.angle_alpha   90.00
_cell.angle_beta   90.00
_cell.angle_gamma   90.00
#
_symmetry.space_group_name_H-M   'P 1'
#
loop_
_entity.id
_entity.type
_entity.pdbx_description
1 polymer ?
#
loop_
_entity_poly.entity_id
_entity_poly.type
_entity_poly.pdbx_seq_one_letter_code
_entity_poly.pdbx_strand_id
1 'polypeptide(L)'
;MDKAKVVAEELKSTKVEERKKFIIKGVVDPRTNDHVAFKYAVSEGIINHRKGLYVNPSTNESLPIQRAMLEGKILVEYISVCRSLPETTAVPLITIKRRVDHKYIIVGALDPVTAEKLNLQEAIRRNIIDIQTGEYINESKGGIRINEEDAVEDGWIMAQFDETAPQFEIESFSVVGVLDHKFGMFVSFMQAVRRGLVDGESGDYISNLTGKKVYAVDAIRRGLIKAVKCSKEIKED
;
A
#
# COMPACT_ATOMS: atom_id res chain seq x y z
N MET A 1 28.56 32.11 21.80
CA MET A 1 29.18 30.77 21.75
C MET A 1 28.48 29.92 22.81
N ASP A 2 27.32 29.38 22.46
CA ASP A 2 26.56 28.49 23.34
C ASP A 2 26.99 27.05 23.07
N LYS A 3 27.68 26.45 24.03
CA LYS A 3 28.02 25.03 23.99
C LYS A 3 26.83 24.23 24.53
N ALA A 4 25.99 23.71 23.62
CA ALA A 4 24.95 22.76 23.98
C ALA A 4 25.58 21.42 24.39
N LYS A 5 25.26 20.98 25.60
CA LYS A 5 25.71 19.75 26.25
C LYS A 5 24.87 18.59 25.71
N VAL A 6 25.51 17.60 25.09
CA VAL A 6 24.85 16.36 24.66
C VAL A 6 24.86 15.39 25.83
N VAL A 7 23.68 15.02 26.33
CA VAL A 7 23.52 14.01 27.39
C VAL A 7 23.22 12.68 26.71
N ALA A 8 24.09 11.69 26.95
CA ALA A 8 23.89 10.32 26.51
C ALA A 8 22.91 9.64 27.48
N GLU A 9 21.71 9.30 27.01
CA GLU A 9 20.81 8.39 27.74
C GLU A 9 21.04 6.95 27.26
N GLU A 10 21.11 6.06 28.25
CA GLU A 10 21.64 4.71 28.19
C GLU A 10 20.89 3.77 27.24
N LEU A 11 21.66 3.06 26.42
CA LEU A 11 21.25 1.90 25.65
C LEU A 11 20.74 0.78 26.57
N LYS A 12 19.44 0.74 26.86
CA LYS A 12 18.80 -0.50 27.31
C LYS A 12 18.71 -1.44 26.12
N SER A 13 19.73 -2.30 25.98
CA SER A 13 19.75 -3.46 25.08
C SER A 13 18.56 -4.37 25.38
N THR A 14 17.42 -4.09 24.78
CA THR A 14 16.29 -5.01 24.71
C THR A 14 16.59 -5.96 23.56
N LYS A 15 17.07 -7.16 23.93
CA LYS A 15 17.32 -8.25 22.99
C LYS A 15 15.97 -8.66 22.39
N VAL A 16 15.64 -8.12 21.23
CA VAL A 16 14.41 -8.46 20.51
C VAL A 16 14.52 -9.92 20.05
N GLU A 17 13.80 -10.83 20.70
CA GLU A 17 13.69 -12.22 20.23
C GLU A 17 12.82 -12.27 18.96
N GLU A 18 13.47 -12.38 17.80
CA GLU A 18 12.79 -12.68 16.56
C GLU A 18 12.38 -14.16 16.52
N ARG A 19 11.11 -14.45 16.78
CA ARG A 19 10.56 -15.81 16.61
C ARG A 19 10.20 -16.03 15.15
N LYS A 20 11.06 -16.77 14.42
CA LYS A 20 10.81 -17.21 13.05
C LYS A 20 9.99 -18.50 13.06
N LYS A 21 8.89 -18.54 12.29
CA LYS A 21 8.09 -19.75 12.09
C LYS A 21 8.54 -20.44 10.80
N PHE A 22 8.59 -21.76 10.82
CA PHE A 22 8.97 -22.57 9.67
C PHE A 22 7.98 -23.72 9.53
N ILE A 23 7.57 -24.04 8.30
CA ILE A 23 6.94 -25.33 8.01
C ILE A 23 8.03 -26.28 7.59
N ILE A 24 8.08 -27.45 8.23
CA ILE A 24 8.94 -28.54 7.78
C ILE A 24 8.25 -29.22 6.59
N LYS A 25 8.87 -29.17 5.41
CA LYS A 25 8.42 -29.86 4.19
C LYS A 25 8.90 -31.30 4.17
N GLY A 26 10.11 -31.55 4.67
CA GLY A 26 10.72 -32.88 4.66
C GLY A 26 11.93 -32.94 5.57
N VAL A 27 12.34 -34.15 5.91
CA VAL A 27 13.48 -34.44 6.79
C VAL A 27 14.35 -35.46 6.08
N VAL A 28 15.66 -35.30 6.10
CA VAL A 28 16.59 -36.28 5.53
C VAL A 28 16.76 -37.42 6.52
N ASP A 29 16.50 -38.66 6.12
CA ASP A 29 16.83 -39.85 6.90
C ASP A 29 18.35 -40.09 6.84
N PRO A 30 19.08 -40.09 7.96
CA PRO A 30 20.54 -40.23 7.96
C PRO A 30 21.02 -41.64 7.60
N ARG A 31 20.12 -42.64 7.54
CA ARG A 31 20.44 -44.03 7.18
C ARG A 31 20.43 -44.23 5.66
N THR A 32 19.46 -43.62 4.97
CA THR A 32 19.25 -43.79 3.52
C THR A 32 19.62 -42.56 2.72
N ASN A 33 19.79 -41.41 3.37
CA ASN A 33 19.98 -40.09 2.78
C ASN A 33 18.77 -39.61 1.94
N ASP A 34 17.59 -40.20 2.15
CA ASP A 34 16.35 -39.84 1.45
C ASP A 34 15.49 -38.84 2.23
N HIS A 35 14.62 -38.13 1.52
CA HIS A 35 13.64 -37.24 2.13
C HIS A 35 12.41 -38.02 2.60
N VAL A 36 12.15 -37.93 3.90
CA VAL A 36 10.98 -38.52 4.55
C VAL A 36 10.05 -37.44 5.10
N ALA A 37 8.76 -37.76 5.21
CA ALA A 37 7.77 -36.86 5.79
C ALA A 37 8.03 -36.63 7.29
N PHE A 38 7.69 -35.45 7.79
CA PHE A 38 7.89 -35.08 9.20
C PHE A 38 7.30 -36.11 10.18
N LYS A 39 6.08 -36.61 9.89
CA LYS A 39 5.40 -37.61 10.73
C LYS A 39 6.20 -38.92 10.84
N TYR A 40 6.80 -39.35 9.73
CA TYR A 40 7.66 -40.53 9.69
C TYR A 40 8.98 -40.29 10.44
N ALA A 41 9.60 -39.14 10.24
CA ALA A 41 10.82 -38.77 10.97
C ALA A 41 10.62 -38.75 12.49
N VAL A 42 9.43 -38.39 12.97
CA VAL A 42 9.09 -38.45 14.40
C VAL A 42 8.92 -39.90 14.88
N SER A 43 8.24 -40.75 14.10
CA SER A 43 8.03 -42.17 14.49
C SER A 43 9.34 -42.96 14.51
N GLU A 44 10.24 -42.68 13.57
CA GLU A 44 11.56 -43.31 13.48
C GLU A 44 12.59 -42.72 14.45
N GLY A 45 12.22 -41.71 15.24
CA GLY A 45 13.12 -41.06 16.19
C GLY A 45 14.17 -40.15 15.56
N ILE A 46 14.10 -39.89 14.25
CA ILE A 46 14.97 -38.95 13.53
C ILE A 46 14.71 -37.51 13.98
N ILE A 47 13.46 -37.18 14.37
CA ILE A 47 13.12 -35.92 15.02
C ILE A 47 12.60 -36.17 16.43
N ASN A 48 13.32 -35.65 17.42
CA ASN A 48 12.84 -35.52 18.78
C ASN A 48 12.15 -34.17 18.96
N HIS A 49 10.85 -34.14 18.70
CA HIS A 49 10.04 -32.92 18.81
C HIS A 49 9.89 -32.39 20.25
N ARG A 50 10.08 -33.25 21.27
CA ARG A 50 10.04 -32.82 22.69
C ARG A 50 11.31 -32.06 23.09
N LYS A 51 12.47 -32.53 22.62
CA LYS A 51 13.77 -31.93 22.93
C LYS A 51 14.24 -30.92 21.87
N GLY A 52 13.56 -30.85 20.72
CA GLY A 52 13.92 -29.96 19.63
C GLY A 52 15.20 -30.38 18.90
N LEU A 53 15.42 -31.70 18.77
CA LEU A 53 16.65 -32.27 18.19
C LEU A 53 16.35 -33.10 16.94
N TYR A 54 17.23 -33.01 15.95
CA TYR A 54 17.42 -34.00 14.90
C TYR A 54 18.38 -35.07 15.43
N VAL A 55 18.06 -36.35 15.30
CA VAL A 55 18.86 -37.46 15.85
C VAL A 55 19.19 -38.41 14.73
N ASN A 56 20.43 -38.88 14.68
CA ASN A 56 20.82 -39.99 13.84
C ASN A 56 20.65 -41.30 14.61
N PRO A 57 19.69 -42.18 14.25
CA PRO A 57 19.47 -43.43 14.96
C PRO A 57 20.66 -44.40 14.90
N SER A 58 21.55 -44.27 13.90
CA SER A 58 22.70 -45.16 13.71
C SER A 58 23.92 -44.75 14.53
N THR A 59 24.18 -43.45 14.68
CA THR A 59 25.34 -42.94 15.45
C THR A 59 24.96 -42.44 16.84
N ASN A 60 23.66 -42.32 17.11
CA ASN A 60 23.08 -41.71 18.30
C ASN A 60 23.51 -40.23 18.50
N GLU A 61 24.08 -39.62 17.48
CA GLU A 61 24.41 -38.20 17.47
C GLU A 61 23.15 -37.37 17.32
N SER A 62 23.11 -36.23 18.00
CA SER A 62 21.97 -35.32 17.95
C SER A 62 22.40 -33.90 17.64
N LEU A 63 21.55 -33.19 16.91
CA LEU A 63 21.77 -31.85 16.43
C LEU A 63 20.55 -30.98 16.76
N PRO A 64 20.73 -29.74 17.22
CA PRO A 64 19.61 -28.80 17.34
C PRO A 64 18.90 -28.63 16.00
N ILE A 65 17.57 -28.59 16.00
CA ILE A 65 16.76 -28.43 14.77
C ILE A 65 17.22 -27.22 13.95
N GLN A 66 17.56 -26.11 14.60
CA GLN A 66 18.07 -24.90 13.94
C GLN A 66 19.32 -25.18 13.12
N ARG A 67 20.24 -25.98 13.66
CA ARG A 67 21.48 -26.36 12.99
C ARG A 67 21.21 -27.40 11.90
N ALA A 68 20.28 -28.33 12.13
CA ALA A 68 19.88 -29.32 11.14
C ALA A 68 19.19 -28.68 9.91
N MET A 69 18.46 -27.58 10.11
CA MET A 69 17.93 -26.76 9.02
C MET A 69 19.05 -26.08 8.22
N LEU A 70 20.06 -25.52 8.89
CA LEU A 70 21.22 -24.89 8.23
C LEU A 70 22.07 -25.89 7.44
N GLU A 71 22.21 -27.11 7.96
CA GLU A 71 22.94 -28.21 7.30
C GLU A 71 22.11 -28.92 6.21
N GLY A 72 20.89 -28.44 5.89
CA GLY A 72 20.04 -29.01 4.85
C GLY A 72 19.40 -30.37 5.20
N LYS A 73 19.56 -30.84 6.44
CA LYS A 73 18.97 -32.09 6.96
C LYS A 73 17.47 -31.97 7.22
N ILE A 74 16.96 -30.75 7.38
CA ILE A 74 15.54 -30.45 7.51
C ILE A 74 15.16 -29.44 6.43
N LEU A 75 14.34 -29.86 5.48
CA LEU A 75 13.79 -29.00 4.45
C LEU A 75 12.64 -28.21 5.04
N VAL A 76 12.74 -26.89 4.98
CA VAL A 76 11.70 -26.00 5.45
C VAL A 76 11.22 -25.06 4.36
N GLU A 77 9.92 -24.79 4.39
CA GLU A 77 9.32 -23.65 3.72
C GLU A 77 9.18 -22.52 4.75
N TYR A 78 9.69 -21.35 4.39
CA TYR A 78 9.62 -20.17 5.25
C TYR A 78 8.19 -19.65 5.30
N ILE A 79 7.57 -19.65 6.49
CA ILE A 79 6.38 -18.83 6.73
C ILE A 79 6.83 -17.57 7.45
N SER A 80 6.61 -16.43 6.82
CA SER A 80 6.75 -15.10 7.41
C SER A 80 6.22 -15.02 8.86
N VAL A 81 6.99 -14.32 9.69
CA VAL A 81 6.80 -14.11 11.13
C VAL A 81 5.38 -13.65 11.49
N CYS A 82 4.65 -14.42 12.30
CA CYS A 82 3.58 -13.85 13.13
C CYS A 82 4.24 -13.16 14.33
N ARG A 83 4.27 -11.82 14.33
CA ARG A 83 4.41 -11.08 15.59
C ARG A 83 3.04 -11.10 16.26
N SER A 84 2.95 -11.64 17.48
CA SER A 84 1.91 -11.18 18.40
C SER A 84 2.23 -9.72 18.71
N LEU A 85 1.54 -8.80 18.04
CA LEU A 85 1.51 -7.40 18.47
C LEU A 85 0.65 -7.34 19.74
N PRO A 86 1.02 -6.55 20.76
CA PRO A 86 0.00 -5.94 21.60
C PRO A 86 -0.91 -5.16 20.64
N GLU A 87 -2.17 -5.54 20.60
CA GLU A 87 -3.23 -4.80 19.93
C GLU A 87 -3.25 -3.39 20.54
N THR A 88 -2.60 -2.45 19.88
CA THR A 88 -3.25 -1.16 19.67
C THR A 88 -3.81 -1.26 18.27
N THR A 89 -5.14 -1.24 18.18
CA THR A 89 -5.98 -1.29 16.98
C THR A 89 -5.76 -0.07 16.07
N ALA A 90 -4.50 0.29 15.80
CA ALA A 90 -4.13 1.26 14.79
C ALA A 90 -4.09 0.54 13.45
N VAL A 91 -5.16 0.70 12.67
CA VAL A 91 -5.16 0.27 11.27
C VAL A 91 -4.07 1.10 10.55
N PRO A 92 -3.10 0.46 9.88
CA PRO A 92 -2.07 1.19 9.15
C PRO A 92 -2.71 1.93 7.98
N LEU A 93 -2.88 3.24 8.12
CA LEU A 93 -3.57 4.09 7.16
C LEU A 93 -2.57 5.00 6.47
N ILE A 94 -2.67 5.09 5.14
CA ILE A 94 -2.05 6.14 4.35
C ILE A 94 -3.17 7.07 3.89
N THR A 95 -3.06 8.35 4.22
CA THR A 95 -4.01 9.39 3.79
C THR A 95 -3.36 10.23 2.70
N ILE A 96 -3.95 10.21 1.52
CA ILE A 96 -3.51 10.99 0.36
C ILE A 96 -4.42 12.21 0.26
N LYS A 97 -3.82 13.40 0.28
CA LYS A 97 -4.50 14.66 0.00
C LYS A 97 -4.12 15.10 -1.41
N ARG A 98 -5.06 15.03 -2.34
CA ARG A 98 -4.88 15.49 -3.71
C ARG A 98 -5.58 16.83 -3.87
N ARG A 99 -4.87 17.83 -4.41
CA ARG A 99 -5.52 19.08 -4.85
C ARG A 99 -6.47 18.74 -5.99
N VAL A 100 -7.74 19.10 -5.83
CA VAL A 100 -8.71 18.98 -6.91
C VAL A 100 -8.65 20.30 -7.66
N ASP A 101 -8.22 20.22 -8.90
CA ASP A 101 -8.33 21.34 -9.80
C ASP A 101 -9.79 21.38 -10.26
N HIS A 102 -10.48 22.45 -9.86
CA HIS A 102 -11.74 22.93 -10.43
C HIS A 102 -13.02 22.15 -10.14
N LYS A 103 -13.61 22.38 -8.95
CA LYS A 103 -15.08 22.35 -8.83
C LYS A 103 -15.60 23.76 -9.05
N TYR A 104 -15.80 24.11 -10.32
CA TYR A 104 -16.58 25.28 -10.68
C TYR A 104 -18.04 24.88 -10.86
N ILE A 105 -18.95 25.78 -10.50
CA ILE A 105 -20.35 25.66 -10.87
C ILE A 105 -20.55 26.38 -12.20
N ILE A 106 -21.16 25.70 -13.17
CA ILE A 106 -21.54 26.34 -14.42
C ILE A 106 -22.72 27.27 -14.11
N VAL A 107 -22.54 28.57 -14.32
CA VAL A 107 -23.56 29.59 -14.09
C VAL A 107 -24.33 29.89 -15.38
N GLY A 108 -23.69 29.68 -16.53
CA GLY A 108 -24.29 29.90 -17.84
C GLY A 108 -23.31 29.70 -18.99
N ALA A 109 -23.70 30.16 -20.18
CA ALA A 109 -22.88 30.06 -21.39
C ALA A 109 -23.14 31.23 -22.35
N LEU A 110 -22.20 31.45 -23.26
CA LEU A 110 -22.32 32.41 -24.34
C LEU A 110 -23.02 31.74 -25.53
N ASP A 111 -24.03 32.40 -26.09
CA ASP A 111 -24.69 31.94 -27.31
C ASP A 111 -23.72 32.06 -28.51
N PRO A 112 -23.45 30.97 -29.25
CA PRO A 112 -22.45 30.95 -30.32
C PRO A 112 -22.84 31.77 -31.55
N VAL A 113 -24.11 32.13 -31.71
CA VAL A 113 -24.63 32.88 -32.86
C VAL A 113 -24.83 34.34 -32.50
N THR A 114 -25.41 34.62 -31.33
CA THR A 114 -25.78 35.98 -30.93
C THR A 114 -24.75 36.66 -30.04
N ALA A 115 -23.77 35.91 -29.50
CA ALA A 115 -22.84 36.34 -28.47
C ALA A 115 -23.54 36.86 -27.19
N GLU A 116 -24.79 36.45 -26.95
CA GLU A 116 -25.55 36.77 -25.76
C GLU A 116 -25.11 35.88 -24.57
N LYS A 117 -25.00 36.47 -23.38
CA LYS A 117 -24.73 35.70 -22.15
C LYS A 117 -26.04 35.11 -21.63
N LEU A 118 -26.14 33.79 -21.66
CA LEU A 118 -27.31 33.06 -21.18
C LEU A 118 -27.03 32.46 -19.81
N ASN A 119 -28.07 32.39 -18.97
CA ASN A 119 -28.00 31.61 -17.74
C ASN A 119 -28.02 30.11 -18.07
N LEU A 120 -27.66 29.27 -17.09
CA LEU A 120 -27.59 27.81 -17.28
C LEU A 120 -28.89 27.21 -17.84
N GLN A 121 -30.05 27.58 -17.29
CA GLN A 121 -31.35 27.04 -17.73
C GLN A 121 -31.65 27.37 -19.19
N GLU A 122 -31.36 28.59 -19.62
CA GLU A 122 -31.60 29.04 -20.98
C GLU A 122 -30.60 28.42 -21.97
N ALA A 123 -29.34 28.29 -21.56
CA ALA A 123 -28.31 27.60 -22.36
C ALA A 123 -28.68 26.14 -22.60
N ILE A 124 -29.21 25.44 -21.58
CA ILE A 124 -29.73 24.07 -21.73
C ILE A 124 -30.94 24.04 -22.66
N ARG A 125 -31.90 24.96 -22.47
CA ARG A 125 -33.13 25.02 -23.28
C ARG A 125 -32.84 25.25 -24.76
N ARG A 126 -31.81 26.04 -25.06
CA ARG A 126 -31.31 26.31 -26.42
C ARG A 126 -30.33 25.25 -26.93
N ASN A 127 -30.10 24.17 -26.16
CA ASN A 127 -29.19 23.08 -26.52
C ASN A 127 -27.74 23.56 -26.77
N ILE A 128 -27.31 24.59 -26.04
CA ILE A 128 -25.95 25.13 -26.07
C ILE A 128 -25.06 24.42 -25.04
N ILE A 129 -25.65 23.91 -23.96
CA ILE A 129 -24.98 23.01 -23.00
C ILE A 129 -25.78 21.71 -22.95
N ASP A 130 -25.09 20.58 -23.15
CA ASP A 130 -25.65 19.26 -22.88
C ASP A 130 -25.43 18.89 -21.40
N ILE A 131 -26.51 18.70 -20.64
CA ILE A 131 -26.42 18.34 -19.21
C ILE A 131 -25.85 16.94 -19.00
N GLN A 132 -26.09 16.02 -19.94
CA GLN A 132 -25.68 14.63 -19.80
C GLN A 132 -24.18 14.46 -20.04
N THR A 133 -23.63 15.23 -20.98
CA THR A 133 -22.21 15.12 -21.35
C THR A 133 -21.36 16.27 -20.81
N GLY A 134 -21.95 17.38 -20.36
CA GLY A 134 -21.25 18.59 -19.92
C GLY A 134 -20.71 19.44 -21.08
N GLU A 135 -20.93 19.02 -22.33
CA GLU A 135 -20.30 19.65 -23.50
C GLU A 135 -21.02 20.94 -23.91
N TYR A 136 -20.22 21.92 -24.34
CA TYR A 136 -20.69 23.12 -25.04
C TYR A 136 -20.91 22.81 -26.52
N ILE A 137 -22.06 23.22 -27.05
CA ILE A 137 -22.44 22.99 -28.45
C ILE A 137 -22.37 24.31 -29.20
N ASN A 138 -21.41 24.40 -30.12
CA ASN A 138 -21.23 25.54 -31.00
C ASN A 138 -21.95 25.33 -32.34
N GLU A 139 -23.21 25.78 -32.43
CA GLU A 139 -23.98 25.69 -33.67
C GLU A 139 -23.43 26.57 -34.79
N SER A 140 -22.79 27.71 -34.48
CA SER A 140 -22.25 28.62 -35.52
C SER A 140 -21.07 28.04 -36.27
N LYS A 141 -20.37 27.06 -35.70
CA LYS A 141 -19.31 26.28 -36.35
C LYS A 141 -19.77 24.90 -36.87
N GLY A 142 -21.08 24.71 -37.09
CA GLY A 142 -21.61 23.46 -37.64
C GLY A 142 -21.92 22.39 -36.59
N GLY A 143 -22.19 22.79 -35.34
CA GLY A 143 -22.58 21.88 -34.26
C GLY A 143 -21.39 21.17 -33.58
N ILE A 144 -20.22 21.80 -33.55
CA ILE A 144 -19.04 21.26 -32.87
C ILE A 144 -19.33 21.18 -31.37
N ARG A 145 -19.02 20.04 -30.76
CA ARG A 145 -19.05 19.85 -29.31
C ARG A 145 -17.67 20.09 -28.74
N ILE A 146 -17.60 20.90 -27.70
CA ILE A 146 -16.38 21.21 -26.95
C ILE A 146 -16.59 20.73 -25.52
N ASN A 147 -15.55 20.15 -24.93
CA ASN A 147 -15.60 19.73 -23.53
C ASN A 147 -15.85 20.95 -22.61
N GLU A 148 -16.34 20.68 -21.41
CA GLU A 148 -16.55 21.71 -20.41
C GLU A 148 -15.27 22.48 -20.07
N GLU A 149 -14.13 21.79 -19.97
CA GLU A 149 -12.85 22.38 -19.58
C GLU A 149 -12.36 23.42 -20.61
N ASP A 150 -12.26 23.05 -21.89
CA ASP A 150 -11.78 23.96 -22.93
C ASP A 150 -12.81 25.09 -23.16
N ALA A 151 -14.10 24.79 -23.06
CA ALA A 151 -15.14 25.80 -23.20
C ALA A 151 -15.16 26.83 -22.05
N VAL A 152 -14.79 26.43 -20.83
CA VAL A 152 -14.58 27.36 -19.70
C VAL A 152 -13.31 28.18 -19.93
N GLU A 153 -12.22 27.56 -20.38
CA GLU A 153 -10.94 28.25 -20.65
C GLU A 153 -11.10 29.31 -21.76
N ASP A 154 -11.83 28.98 -22.83
CA ASP A 154 -12.14 29.89 -23.94
C ASP A 154 -13.23 30.93 -23.59
N GLY A 155 -13.82 30.84 -22.40
CA GLY A 155 -14.85 31.76 -21.91
C GLY A 155 -16.22 31.61 -22.57
N TRP A 156 -16.47 30.48 -23.24
CA TRP A 156 -17.79 30.14 -23.80
C TRP A 156 -18.74 29.62 -22.73
N ILE A 157 -18.22 28.89 -21.73
CA ILE A 157 -18.95 28.55 -20.52
C ILE A 157 -18.55 29.52 -19.41
N MET A 158 -19.55 30.13 -18.79
CA MET A 158 -19.37 30.95 -17.60
C MET A 158 -19.44 30.05 -16.38
N ALA A 159 -18.31 29.85 -15.73
CA ALA A 159 -18.23 29.08 -14.51
C ALA A 159 -17.77 29.99 -13.35
N GLN A 160 -18.34 29.75 -12.16
CA GLN A 160 -17.94 30.42 -10.93
C GLN A 160 -17.24 29.41 -10.04
N PHE A 161 -16.14 29.80 -9.42
CA PHE A 161 -15.48 28.96 -8.43
C PHE A 161 -16.45 28.68 -7.29
N ASP A 162 -16.67 27.39 -7.02
CA ASP A 162 -17.35 27.01 -5.82
C ASP A 162 -16.37 27.13 -4.65
N GLU A 163 -16.41 28.28 -3.96
CA GLU A 163 -15.60 28.52 -2.76
C GLU A 163 -15.94 27.53 -1.62
N THR A 164 -17.12 26.92 -1.68
CA THR A 164 -17.56 25.91 -0.69
C THR A 164 -17.08 24.51 -1.05
N ALA A 165 -16.64 24.28 -2.28
CA ALA A 165 -16.13 23.00 -2.71
C ALA A 165 -14.78 22.70 -2.02
N PRO A 166 -14.56 21.46 -1.58
CA PRO A 166 -13.30 21.07 -0.99
C PRO A 166 -12.18 21.19 -2.04
N GLN A 167 -11.19 22.05 -1.76
CA GLN A 167 -9.99 22.22 -2.58
C GLN A 167 -9.11 20.96 -2.64
N PHE A 168 -9.36 20.00 -1.73
CA PHE A 168 -8.62 18.76 -1.63
C PHE A 168 -9.56 17.56 -1.52
N GLU A 169 -9.28 16.52 -2.30
CA GLU A 169 -9.82 15.19 -2.10
C GLU A 169 -8.89 14.44 -1.16
N ILE A 170 -9.48 13.92 -0.09
CA ILE A 170 -8.77 13.13 0.92
C ILE A 170 -9.19 11.69 0.76
N GLU A 171 -8.26 10.85 0.31
CA GLU A 171 -8.46 9.42 0.19
C GLU A 171 -7.61 8.69 1.23
N SER A 172 -8.24 7.77 1.96
CA SER A 172 -7.57 6.95 2.95
C SER A 172 -7.47 5.51 2.48
N PHE A 173 -6.30 4.92 2.64
CA PHE A 173 -6.01 3.56 2.23
C PHE A 173 -5.46 2.75 3.41
N SER A 174 -6.04 1.58 3.65
CA SER A 174 -5.50 0.61 4.60
C SER A 174 -4.39 -0.19 3.94
N VAL A 175 -3.18 -0.12 4.50
CA VAL A 175 -2.02 -0.81 3.93
C VAL A 175 -2.02 -2.28 4.35
N VAL A 176 -2.11 -3.15 3.36
CA VAL A 176 -2.07 -4.61 3.52
C VAL A 176 -0.62 -5.12 3.49
N GLY A 177 0.24 -4.54 2.67
CA GLY A 177 1.64 -4.94 2.59
C GLY A 177 2.50 -4.03 1.74
N VAL A 178 3.82 -4.10 1.94
CA VAL A 178 4.82 -3.28 1.25
C VAL A 178 5.90 -4.17 0.67
N LEU A 179 6.29 -3.94 -0.58
CA LEU A 179 7.31 -4.73 -1.27
C LEU A 179 8.71 -4.42 -0.76
N ASP A 180 9.41 -5.44 -0.29
CA ASP A 180 10.84 -5.41 -0.01
C ASP A 180 11.59 -5.85 -1.28
N HIS A 181 12.21 -4.90 -2.00
CA HIS A 181 12.89 -5.20 -3.27
C HIS A 181 14.13 -6.08 -3.10
N LYS A 182 14.81 -5.99 -1.95
CA LYS A 182 16.00 -6.80 -1.68
C LYS A 182 15.69 -8.29 -1.59
N PHE A 183 14.51 -8.63 -1.06
CA PHE A 183 14.09 -10.02 -0.85
C PHE A 183 12.95 -10.45 -1.79
N GLY A 184 12.41 -9.54 -2.61
CA GLY A 184 11.34 -9.82 -3.56
C GLY A 184 10.01 -10.22 -2.90
N MET A 185 9.76 -9.78 -1.66
CA MET A 185 8.62 -10.24 -0.86
C MET A 185 7.86 -9.07 -0.21
N PHE A 186 6.57 -9.28 0.07
CA PHE A 186 5.78 -8.30 0.81
C PHE A 186 5.98 -8.46 2.32
N VAL A 187 6.17 -7.34 3.00
CA VAL A 187 6.22 -7.24 4.46
C VAL A 187 5.04 -6.42 4.97
N SER A 188 4.69 -6.58 6.26
CA SER A 188 3.62 -5.77 6.86
C SER A 188 4.05 -4.30 6.97
N PHE A 189 3.07 -3.39 7.04
CA PHE A 189 3.34 -1.95 7.18
C PHE A 189 4.31 -1.64 8.34
N MET A 190 4.05 -2.21 9.53
CA MET A 190 4.92 -2.03 10.70
C MET A 190 6.35 -2.56 10.49
N GLN A 191 6.52 -3.61 9.69
CA GLN A 191 7.85 -4.09 9.31
C GLN A 191 8.50 -3.18 8.29
N ALA A 192 7.73 -2.67 7.33
CA ALA A 192 8.19 -1.74 6.32
C ALA A 192 8.74 -0.45 6.94
N VAL A 193 8.01 0.16 7.88
CA VAL A 193 8.45 1.35 8.62
C VAL A 193 9.75 1.09 9.39
N ARG A 194 9.82 -0.02 10.15
CA ARG A 194 11.05 -0.39 10.91
C ARG A 194 12.26 -0.64 10.02
N ARG A 195 12.05 -1.11 8.79
CA ARG A 195 13.11 -1.36 7.81
C ARG A 195 13.43 -0.13 6.95
N GLY A 196 12.72 0.99 7.16
CA GLY A 196 12.86 2.20 6.34
C GLY A 196 12.37 2.04 4.91
N LEU A 197 11.45 1.11 4.64
CA LEU A 197 10.80 0.92 3.33
C LEU A 197 9.59 1.85 3.15
N VAL A 198 9.06 2.38 4.25
CA VAL A 198 8.03 3.42 4.26
C VAL A 198 8.47 4.48 5.24
N ASP A 199 8.41 5.73 4.81
CA ASP A 199 8.64 6.88 5.66
C ASP A 199 7.46 7.07 6.62
N GLY A 200 7.74 7.12 7.93
CA GLY A 200 6.68 7.17 8.95
C GLY A 200 5.91 8.49 9.01
N GLU A 201 6.47 9.58 8.47
CA GLU A 201 5.86 10.91 8.46
C GLU A 201 5.10 11.17 7.15
N SER A 202 5.71 10.87 6.01
CA SER A 202 5.15 11.14 4.67
C SER A 202 4.38 9.95 4.08
N GLY A 203 4.57 8.73 4.59
CA GLY A 203 3.95 7.51 4.05
C GLY A 203 4.55 7.04 2.72
N ASP A 204 5.63 7.68 2.27
CA ASP A 204 6.27 7.41 1.00
C ASP A 204 7.07 6.11 1.01
N TYR A 205 7.07 5.41 -0.12
CA TYR A 205 7.84 4.20 -0.30
C TYR A 205 9.32 4.51 -0.54
N ILE A 206 10.21 3.75 0.09
CA ILE A 206 11.65 3.85 -0.10
C ILE A 206 12.16 2.48 -0.55
N SER A 207 12.71 2.41 -1.76
CA SER A 207 13.31 1.17 -2.26
C SER A 207 14.63 0.92 -1.54
N ASN A 208 14.74 -0.21 -0.85
CA ASN A 208 16.00 -0.64 -0.23
C ASN A 208 17.04 -1.20 -1.23
N LEU A 209 16.68 -1.31 -2.51
CA LEU A 209 17.61 -1.70 -3.58
C LEU A 209 18.26 -0.48 -4.23
N THR A 210 17.45 0.56 -4.49
CA THR A 210 17.88 1.75 -5.24
C THR A 210 18.03 3.00 -4.39
N GLY A 211 17.55 2.99 -3.15
CA GLY A 211 17.45 4.16 -2.28
C GLY A 211 16.42 5.20 -2.73
N LYS A 212 15.72 4.97 -3.85
CA LYS A 212 14.78 5.96 -4.40
C LYS A 212 13.51 6.03 -3.57
N LYS A 213 13.12 7.27 -3.26
CA LYS A 213 11.83 7.62 -2.67
C LYS A 213 10.77 7.68 -3.78
N VAL A 214 9.63 7.03 -3.55
CA VAL A 214 8.47 6.99 -4.46
C VAL A 214 7.26 7.44 -3.68
N TYR A 215 6.54 8.42 -4.22
CA TYR A 215 5.36 8.98 -3.56
C TYR A 215 4.30 7.90 -3.30
N ALA A 216 3.63 7.95 -2.16
CA ALA A 216 2.70 6.90 -1.74
C ALA A 216 1.65 6.52 -2.80
N VAL A 217 1.09 7.51 -3.51
CA VAL A 217 0.14 7.28 -4.62
C VAL A 217 0.75 6.45 -5.74
N ASP A 218 1.96 6.80 -6.16
CA ASP A 218 2.66 6.10 -7.23
C ASP A 218 3.11 4.72 -6.78
N ALA A 219 3.50 4.57 -5.51
CA ALA A 219 3.85 3.30 -4.92
C ALA A 219 2.66 2.34 -4.87
N ILE A 220 1.46 2.84 -4.56
CA ILE A 220 0.22 2.05 -4.61
C ILE A 220 -0.09 1.66 -6.06
N ARG A 221 -0.07 2.62 -7.00
CA ARG A 221 -0.34 2.37 -8.43
C ARG A 221 0.60 1.35 -9.05
N ARG A 222 1.88 1.37 -8.67
CA ARG A 222 2.92 0.44 -9.15
C ARG A 222 2.92 -0.90 -8.41
N GLY A 223 2.04 -1.09 -7.43
CA GLY A 223 1.95 -2.32 -6.62
C GLY A 223 3.11 -2.50 -5.62
N LEU A 224 3.89 -1.44 -5.37
CA LEU A 224 4.94 -1.43 -4.35
C LEU A 224 4.34 -1.40 -2.94
N ILE A 225 3.18 -0.75 -2.80
CA ILE A 225 2.34 -0.79 -1.61
C ILE A 225 1.00 -1.42 -2.01
N LYS A 226 0.66 -2.55 -1.40
CA LYS A 226 -0.68 -3.14 -1.48
C LYS A 226 -1.55 -2.47 -0.42
N ALA A 227 -2.57 -1.75 -0.87
CA ALA A 227 -3.50 -1.09 0.02
C ALA A 227 -4.95 -1.20 -0.49
N VAL A 228 -5.90 -1.15 0.42
CA VAL A 228 -7.34 -1.17 0.14
C VAL A 228 -7.89 0.21 0.42
N LYS A 229 -8.58 0.80 -0.56
CA LYS A 229 -9.25 2.09 -0.38
C LYS A 229 -10.33 1.95 0.67
N CYS A 230 -10.33 2.82 1.67
CA CYS A 230 -11.42 2.90 2.64
C CYS A 230 -12.58 3.64 1.96
N SER A 231 -13.63 2.91 1.58
CA SER A 231 -14.89 3.53 1.20
C SER A 231 -15.58 4.07 2.46
N LYS A 232 -16.00 5.33 2.43
CA LYS A 232 -17.07 5.80 3.32
C LYS A 232 -18.36 5.19 2.79
N GLU A 233 -18.73 4.00 3.25
CA GLU A 233 -20.15 3.63 3.23
C GLU A 233 -20.82 4.45 4.32
N ILE A 234 -21.29 5.65 3.96
CA ILE A 234 -22.33 6.31 4.73
C ILE A 234 -23.59 5.52 4.38
N LYS A 235 -23.91 4.52 5.20
CA LYS A 235 -25.29 4.06 5.28
C LYS A 235 -26.03 5.11 6.10
N GLU A 236 -26.80 5.93 5.40
CA GLU A 236 -27.88 6.67 6.05
C GLU A 236 -28.97 5.64 6.37
N ASP A 237 -29.21 5.43 7.67
CA ASP A 237 -30.40 4.75 8.21
C ASP A 237 -31.57 5.75 8.28
#